data_AF-A0A699VKU9-F1
#
_entry.id   AF-A0A699VKU9-F1
#
_cell.length_a   1.000
_cell.length_b   1.000
_cell.length_c   1.000
_cell.angle_alpha   90.00
_cell.angle_beta   90.00
_cell.angle_gamma   90.00
#
_symmetry.space_group_name_H-M   'P 1'
#
loop_
_entity.id
_entity.type
_entity.pdbx_description
1 polymer ?
#
loop_
_entity_poly.entity_id
_entity_poly.type
_entity_poly.pdbx_seq_one_letter_code
_entity_poly.pdbx_strand_id
1 'polypeptide(L)'
;MEEDYKPAVQHQRRVNPKIHDVIKKEIEKLLDAGLIYPISDSPWVSPVHCVPIKGGFTVVENEENELIPTRLVTGWRVCIDYRKLNEAT
;
A
#
# COMPACT_ATOMS: atom_id res chain seq x y z
N MET A 1 17.30 -16.08 7.91
CA MET A 1 17.73 -15.93 6.51
C MET A 1 18.73 -17.01 6.23
N GLU A 2 18.42 -17.88 5.27
CA GLU A 2 19.38 -18.87 4.77
C GLU A 2 20.63 -18.14 4.25
N GLU A 3 21.81 -18.65 4.56
CA GLU A 3 23.10 -18.01 4.23
C GLU A 3 23.31 -17.83 2.72
N ASP A 4 22.54 -18.53 1.89
CA ASP A 4 22.63 -18.54 0.42
C ASP A 4 21.63 -17.59 -0.28
N TYR A 5 20.74 -16.91 0.45
CA TYR A 5 19.71 -16.10 -0.20
C TYR A 5 20.27 -14.76 -0.70
N LYS A 6 20.10 -14.48 -2.00
CA LYS A 6 20.58 -13.25 -2.63
C LYS A 6 19.56 -12.12 -2.46
N PRO A 7 20.00 -10.88 -2.15
CA PRO A 7 19.10 -9.75 -2.03
C PRO A 7 18.33 -9.50 -3.33
N ALA A 8 17.05 -9.14 -3.18
CA ALA A 8 16.15 -8.91 -4.31
C ALA A 8 15.74 -7.43 -4.39
N VAL A 9 16.04 -6.81 -5.54
CA VAL A 9 15.54 -5.49 -5.90
C VAL A 9 14.28 -5.66 -6.75
N GLN A 10 13.11 -5.39 -6.16
CA GLN A 10 11.85 -5.39 -6.88
C GLN A 10 11.52 -3.99 -7.37
N HIS A 11 11.23 -3.87 -8.67
CA HIS A 11 10.77 -2.62 -9.24
C HIS A 11 9.39 -2.24 -8.71
N GLN A 12 9.22 -0.95 -8.43
CA GLN A 12 7.94 -0.40 -8.02
C GLN A 12 6.89 -0.58 -9.13
N ARG A 13 5.70 -1.03 -8.77
CA ARG A 13 4.59 -1.18 -9.73
C ARG A 13 4.00 0.19 -10.07
N ARG A 14 3.51 0.34 -11.30
CA ARG A 14 2.80 1.54 -11.72
C ARG A 14 1.55 1.74 -10.87
N VAL A 15 1.43 2.91 -10.25
CA VAL A 15 0.25 3.33 -9.47
C VAL A 15 -0.46 4.49 -10.17
N ASN A 16 -1.75 4.66 -9.91
CA ASN A 16 -2.50 5.81 -10.37
C ASN A 16 -1.92 7.09 -9.71
N PRO A 17 -1.71 8.20 -10.44
CA PRO A 17 -1.21 9.46 -9.86
C PRO A 17 -1.96 9.91 -8.61
N LYS A 18 -3.30 9.79 -8.56
CA LYS A 18 -4.08 10.17 -7.35
C LYS A 18 -3.67 9.35 -6.12
N ILE A 19 -3.33 8.09 -6.31
CA ILE A 19 -2.90 7.18 -5.25
C ILE A 19 -1.43 7.42 -4.88
N HIS A 20 -0.60 7.80 -5.85
CA HIS A 20 0.79 8.19 -5.61
C HIS A 20 0.87 9.35 -4.59
N ASP A 21 0.01 10.37 -4.74
CA ASP A 21 -0.02 11.51 -3.82
C ASP A 21 -0.42 11.10 -2.40
N VAL A 22 -1.32 10.11 -2.27
CA VAL A 22 -1.70 9.55 -0.96
C VAL A 22 -0.54 8.77 -0.33
N ILE A 23 0.14 7.93 -1.12
CA ILE A 23 1.32 7.17 -0.67
C ILE A 23 2.39 8.15 -0.16
N LYS A 24 2.69 9.20 -0.94
CA LYS A 24 3.72 10.18 -0.59
C LYS A 24 3.43 10.86 0.75
N LYS A 25 2.20 11.35 0.96
CA LYS A 25 1.80 11.98 2.22
C LYS A 25 1.92 11.04 3.41
N GLU A 26 1.60 9.75 3.24
CA GLU A 26 1.70 8.79 4.32
C GLU A 26 3.15 8.43 4.66
N ILE A 27 4.02 8.31 3.65
CA ILE A 27 5.46 8.12 3.83
C ILE A 27 6.07 9.31 4.58
N GLU A 28 5.71 10.54 4.20
CA GLU A 28 6.17 11.77 4.90
C GLU A 28 5.78 11.74 6.39
N LYS A 29 4.53 11.38 6.73
CA LYS A 29 4.13 11.22 8.14
C LYS A 29 4.93 10.16 8.89
N LEU A 30 5.23 9.03 8.24
CA LEU A 30 6.02 7.96 8.87
C LEU A 30 7.47 8.41 9.11
N LEU A 31 8.01 9.22 8.19
CA LEU A 31 9.33 9.84 8.33
C LEU A 31 9.34 10.85 9.48
N ASP A 32 8.33 11.73 9.55
CA ASP A 32 8.15 12.72 10.62
C ASP A 32 7.96 12.05 12.00
N ALA A 33 7.29 10.90 12.04
CA ALA A 33 7.13 10.10 13.24
C ALA A 33 8.41 9.33 13.65
N GLY A 34 9.46 9.34 12.81
CA GLY A 34 10.69 8.60 13.03
C GLY A 34 10.56 7.08 12.92
N LEU A 35 9.48 6.57 12.30
CA LEU A 35 9.25 5.14 12.09
C LEU A 35 10.05 4.59 10.90
N ILE A 36 10.40 5.45 9.96
CA ILE A 36 11.24 5.14 8.79
C ILE A 36 12.34 6.18 8.62
N TYR A 37 13.35 5.86 7.83
CA TYR A 37 14.47 6.76 7.49
C TYR A 37 14.88 6.57 6.02
N PRO A 38 15.47 7.59 5.38
CA PRO A 38 15.93 7.48 4.01
C PRO A 38 17.18 6.61 3.91
N ILE A 39 17.22 5.73 2.90
CA ILE A 39 18.37 4.88 2.56
C ILE A 39 18.54 4.88 1.04
N SER A 40 19.78 5.05 0.56
CA SER A 40 20.08 5.13 -0.88
C SER A 40 20.63 3.84 -1.47
N ASP A 41 21.29 3.02 -0.67
CA ASP A 41 22.14 1.90 -1.08
C ASP A 41 21.61 0.54 -0.60
N SER A 42 20.32 0.44 -0.26
CA SER A 42 19.72 -0.83 0.16
C SER A 42 19.79 -1.87 -0.96
N PRO A 43 20.40 -3.05 -0.72
CA PRO A 43 20.36 -4.15 -1.68
C PRO A 43 18.96 -4.79 -1.77
N TRP A 44 18.09 -4.48 -0.82
CA TRP A 44 16.70 -4.95 -0.74
C TRP A 44 15.72 -3.85 -1.11
N VAL A 45 14.83 -4.15 -2.06
CA VAL A 45 13.73 -3.24 -2.42
C VAL A 45 12.46 -4.06 -2.56
N SER A 46 11.44 -3.72 -1.76
CA SER A 46 10.09 -4.26 -1.86
C SER A 46 9.14 -3.20 -2.40
N PRO A 47 8.19 -3.54 -3.28
CA PRO A 47 7.29 -2.56 -3.85
C PRO A 47 6.21 -2.19 -2.84
N VAL A 48 5.80 -0.93 -2.90
CA VAL A 48 4.76 -0.35 -2.06
C VAL A 48 3.44 -0.31 -2.84
N HIS A 49 2.32 -0.58 -2.18
CA HIS A 49 1.00 -0.46 -2.75
C HIS A 49 0.06 0.27 -1.81
N CYS A 50 -0.97 0.93 -2.34
CA CYS A 50 -2.02 1.51 -1.54
C CYS A 50 -3.33 0.77 -1.79
N VAL A 51 -3.94 0.31 -0.70
CA VAL A 51 -5.20 -0.41 -0.74
C VAL A 51 -6.26 0.42 0.00
N PRO A 52 -7.46 0.62 -0.57
CA PRO A 52 -8.53 1.26 0.15
C PRO A 52 -8.94 0.38 1.33
N ILE A 53 -9.06 0.99 2.51
CA ILE A 53 -9.63 0.32 3.67
C ILE A 53 -11.06 -0.03 3.33
N LYS A 54 -11.43 -1.30 3.55
CA LYS A 54 -12.81 -1.73 3.42
C LYS A 54 -13.62 -1.02 4.51
N GLY A 55 -14.38 -0.01 4.13
CA GLY A 55 -15.42 0.57 4.96
C GLY A 55 -16.62 -0.37 5.08
N GLY A 56 -17.59 0.04 5.91
CA GLY A 56 -18.92 -0.57 5.91
C GLY A 56 -19.55 -0.50 4.51
N PHE A 57 -20.43 -1.46 4.26
CA PHE A 57 -21.17 -1.55 3.02
C PHE A 57 -22.53 -0.86 3.23
N THR A 58 -22.84 0.19 2.47
CA THR A 58 -24.11 0.93 2.59
C THR A 58 -24.99 0.66 1.39
N VAL A 59 -26.22 0.21 1.63
CA VAL A 59 -27.25 0.11 0.59
C VAL A 59 -27.88 1.49 0.43
N VAL A 60 -27.86 2.04 -0.78
CA VAL A 60 -28.49 3.32 -1.11
C VAL A 60 -29.58 3.05 -2.14
N GLU A 61 -30.81 3.50 -1.89
CA GLU A 61 -31.88 3.46 -2.88
C GLU A 61 -31.65 4.54 -3.94
N ASN A 62 -31.70 4.17 -5.22
CA ASN A 62 -31.67 5.12 -6.32
C ASN A 62 -33.07 5.70 -6.59
N GLU A 63 -33.19 6.59 -7.57
CA GLU A 63 -34.47 7.19 -7.99
C GLU A 63 -35.49 6.18 -8.52
N GLU A 64 -35.05 4.98 -8.91
CA GLU A 64 -35.87 3.86 -9.37
C GLU A 64 -36.20 2.85 -8.25
N ASN A 65 -35.89 3.16 -6.98
CA ASN A 65 -36.01 2.27 -5.80
C ASN A 65 -35.16 1.00 -5.88
N GLU A 66 -34.12 0.96 -6.71
CA GLU A 66 -33.15 -0.11 -6.71
C GLU A 66 -32.15 0.08 -5.58
N LEU A 67 -31.92 -0.98 -4.81
CA LEU A 67 -30.95 -1.02 -3.73
C LEU A 67 -29.54 -1.18 -4.30
N ILE A 68 -28.85 -0.07 -4.54
CA ILE A 68 -27.49 -0.10 -5.10
C ILE A 68 -26.48 -0.35 -3.98
N PRO A 69 -25.66 -1.42 -4.13
CA PRO A 69 -24.64 -1.67 -3.15
C PRO A 69 -23.48 -0.65 -3.27
N THR A 70 -23.44 0.42 -2.44
CA THR A 70 -22.35 1.40 -2.48
C THR A 70 -21.24 1.11 -1.46
N ARG A 71 -20.01 0.96 -1.96
CA ARG A 71 -18.82 0.75 -1.12
C ARG A 71 -18.19 2.10 -0.76
N LEU A 72 -18.28 2.48 0.50
CA LEU A 72 -17.58 3.67 1.01
C LEU A 72 -16.10 3.33 1.26
N VAL A 73 -15.20 4.11 0.68
CA VAL A 73 -13.76 4.06 1.00
C VAL A 73 -13.51 5.00 2.18
N THR A 74 -13.35 4.44 3.38
CA THR A 74 -13.19 5.21 4.63
C THR A 74 -11.74 5.65 4.88
N GLY A 75 -10.79 5.14 4.11
CA GLY A 75 -9.38 5.51 4.20
C GLY A 75 -8.50 4.67 3.28
N TRP A 76 -7.20 4.94 3.29
CA TRP A 76 -6.19 4.20 2.53
C TRP A 76 -5.19 3.58 3.49
N ARG A 77 -4.66 2.40 3.14
CA ARG A 77 -3.52 1.79 3.82
C ARG A 77 -2.37 1.65 2.85
N VAL A 78 -1.18 1.99 3.30
CA VAL A 78 0.07 1.64 2.62
C VAL A 78 0.41 0.19 2.99
N CYS A 79 0.66 -0.64 1.99
CA CYS A 79 1.04 -2.03 2.12
C CYS A 79 2.36 -2.26 1.40
N ILE A 80 3.29 -2.99 2.02
CA ILE A 80 4.56 -3.35 1.41
C ILE A 80 4.50 -4.83 1.06
N ASP A 81 4.84 -5.19 -0.17
CA ASP A 81 4.82 -6.58 -0.63
C ASP A 81 6.10 -7.31 -0.20
N TYR A 82 6.04 -7.93 0.97
CA TYR A 82 7.16 -8.69 1.55
C TYR A 82 7.27 -10.13 1.05
N ARG A 83 6.50 -10.57 0.03
CA ARG A 83 6.51 -11.99 -0.38
C ARG A 83 7.91 -12.55 -0.64
N LYS A 84 8.76 -11.83 -1.38
CA LYS A 84 10.15 -12.25 -1.62
C LYS A 84 11.01 -12.21 -0.37
N LEU A 85 10.79 -11.24 0.52
CA LEU A 85 11.52 -11.16 1.79
C LEU A 85 11.13 -12.31 2.71
N ASN A 86 9.85 -12.67 2.74
CA ASN A 86 9.31 -13.77 3.54
C ASN A 86 9.77 -15.14 3.01
N GLU A 87 9.98 -15.30 1.70
CA GLU A 87 10.61 -16.51 1.14
C GLU A 87 12.08 -16.65 1.58
N ALA A 88 12.76 -15.54 1.89
CA ALA A 88 14.15 -15.51 2.31
C ALA A 88 14.35 -15.69 3.82
N THR A 89 13.28 -15.61 4.61
CA THR A 89 13.33 -15.50 6.07
C THR A 89 12.89 -16.79 6.73
#